data_AF-A0A2V6GIJ7-F1
#
_entry.id   AF-A0A2V6GIJ7-F1
#
_cell.length_a   1.000
_cell.length_b   1.000
_cell.length_c   1.000
_cell.angle_alpha   90.00
_cell.angle_beta   90.00
_cell.angle_gamma   90.00
#
_symmetry.space_group_name_H-M   'P 1'
#
loop_
_entity.id
_entity.type
_entity.pdbx_description
1 polymer ?
#
loop_
_entity_poly.entity_id
_entity_poly.type
_entity_poly.pdbx_seq_one_letter_code
_entity_poly.pdbx_strand_id
1 'polypeptide(L)'
;MPEEETIERAREDEREGKAPSTQAGEFVREEMEHIREGEHGARSPQQAIAIGLSKARRAGVKLPPPKKGKASARTRKQAKRDLKRGRNGGRKKPSRTRSRASKRALKREGRRSASKRALSRQAKRAARRRSAANRSRAARKAARTRKQRRR
;
A
#
# COMPACT_ATOMS: atom_id res chain seq x y z
N MET A 1 -1.15 -14.17 -2.85
CA MET A 1 -1.71 -13.69 -1.57
C MET A 1 -0.54 -13.11 -0.80
N PRO A 2 -0.73 -12.19 0.16
CA PRO A 2 0.37 -11.72 0.99
C PRO A 2 0.98 -12.87 1.79
N GLU A 3 2.25 -12.72 2.16
CA GLU A 3 2.97 -13.63 3.03
C GLU A 3 2.42 -13.58 4.46
N GLU A 4 2.57 -14.67 5.20
CA GLU A 4 2.09 -14.77 6.58
C GLU A 4 2.78 -13.75 7.48
N GLU A 5 4.09 -13.55 7.29
CA GLU A 5 4.87 -12.54 8.01
C GLU A 5 4.30 -11.12 7.83
N THR A 6 3.89 -10.74 6.61
CA THR A 6 3.27 -9.44 6.35
C THR A 6 1.94 -9.27 7.10
N ILE A 7 1.16 -10.34 7.23
CA ILE A 7 -0.09 -10.33 7.99
C ILE A 7 0.19 -10.18 9.49
N GLU A 8 1.20 -10.87 10.00
CA GLU A 8 1.61 -10.81 11.40
C GLU A 8 2.09 -9.42 11.80
N ARG A 9 2.98 -8.80 11.01
CA ARG A 9 3.43 -7.42 11.22
C ARG A 9 2.25 -6.44 11.19
N ALA A 10 1.31 -6.60 10.26
CA ALA A 10 0.12 -5.76 10.21
C ALA A 10 -0.81 -5.94 11.43
N ARG A 11 -0.88 -7.15 12.01
CA ARG A 11 -1.61 -7.44 13.25
C ARG A 11 -0.89 -6.88 14.47
N GLU A 12 0.44 -6.94 14.50
CA GLU A 12 1.24 -6.27 15.53
C GLU A 12 0.98 -4.77 15.52
N ASP A 13 1.00 -4.15 14.34
CA ASP A 13 0.64 -2.75 14.19
C ASP A 13 -0.78 -2.46 14.70
N GLU A 14 -1.74 -3.36 14.46
CA GLU A 14 -3.10 -3.24 15.01
C GLU A 14 -3.13 -3.35 16.53
N ARG A 15 -2.39 -4.30 17.13
CA ARG A 15 -2.26 -4.46 18.59
C ARG A 15 -1.62 -3.25 19.26
N GLU A 16 -0.66 -2.62 18.60
CA GLU A 16 -0.06 -1.35 19.04
C GLU A 16 -0.99 -0.13 18.86
N GLY A 17 -2.19 -0.32 18.31
CA GLY A 17 -3.15 0.76 18.06
C GLY A 17 -2.75 1.69 16.92
N LYS A 18 -1.84 1.27 16.03
CA LYS A 18 -1.45 2.08 14.86
C LYS A 18 -2.60 2.18 13.87
N ALA A 19 -2.63 3.28 13.13
CA ALA A 19 -3.69 3.57 12.17
C ALA A 19 -3.75 2.52 11.03
N PRO A 20 -4.93 2.28 10.41
CA PRO A 20 -5.06 1.34 9.28
C PRO A 20 -4.17 1.64 8.08
N SER A 21 -3.75 2.90 7.89
CA SER A 21 -2.80 3.28 6.85
C SER A 21 -1.37 2.83 7.15
N THR A 22 -1.01 2.70 8.43
CA THR A 22 0.28 2.21 8.89
C THR A 22 0.33 0.70 8.72
N GLN A 23 -0.70 -0.01 9.20
CA GLN A 23 -0.88 -1.45 8.98
C GLN A 23 -0.82 -1.82 7.49
N ALA A 24 -1.51 -1.04 6.63
CA ALA A 24 -1.46 -1.25 5.19
C ALA A 24 -0.08 -0.97 4.57
N GLY A 25 0.81 -0.28 5.29
CA GLY A 25 2.18 0.01 4.90
C GLY A 25 3.02 -1.26 4.78
N GLU A 26 2.80 -2.26 5.64
CA GLU A 26 3.51 -3.54 5.57
C GLU A 26 3.27 -4.26 4.23
N PHE A 27 2.02 -4.29 3.76
CA PHE A 27 1.69 -4.85 2.45
C PHE A 27 2.26 -4.06 1.26
N VAL A 28 2.44 -2.75 1.42
CA VAL A 28 3.09 -1.92 0.40
C VAL A 28 4.60 -2.16 0.42
N ARG A 29 5.18 -2.40 1.59
CA ARG A 29 6.60 -2.73 1.74
C ARG A 29 6.89 -4.09 1.09
N GLU A 30 6.13 -5.12 1.42
CA GLU A 30 6.20 -6.45 0.81
C GLU A 30 6.14 -6.35 -0.73
N GLU A 31 5.16 -5.62 -1.27
CA GLU A 31 5.01 -5.45 -2.71
C GLU A 31 6.23 -4.78 -3.38
N MET A 32 6.91 -3.88 -2.66
CA MET A 32 8.14 -3.26 -3.16
C MET A 32 9.32 -4.21 -3.09
N GLU A 33 9.37 -5.09 -2.09
CA GLU A 33 10.39 -6.14 -1.92
C GLU A 33 10.24 -7.18 -3.04
N HIS A 34 9.03 -7.70 -3.29
CA HIS A 34 8.73 -8.60 -4.42
C HIS A 34 9.17 -8.03 -5.77
N ILE A 35 8.98 -6.73 -5.99
CA ILE A 35 9.42 -6.07 -7.23
C ILE A 35 10.95 -5.96 -7.31
N ARG A 36 11.64 -5.72 -6.19
CA ARG A 36 13.11 -5.61 -6.14
C ARG A 36 13.76 -6.98 -6.35
N GLU A 37 13.25 -8.01 -5.69
CA GLU A 37 13.68 -9.40 -5.82
C GLU A 37 13.36 -9.98 -7.19
N GLY A 38 12.39 -9.39 -7.88
CA GLY A 38 12.12 -9.69 -9.27
C GLY A 38 11.04 -10.74 -9.49
N GLU A 39 10.21 -11.00 -8.49
CA GLU A 39 9.03 -11.86 -8.61
C GLU A 39 8.11 -11.40 -9.76
N HIS A 40 7.95 -10.08 -9.86
CA HIS A 40 7.20 -9.37 -10.89
C HIS A 40 7.62 -7.89 -10.95
N GLY A 41 7.19 -7.16 -11.97
CA GLY A 41 7.40 -5.72 -12.08
C GLY A 41 6.13 -4.90 -11.82
N ALA A 42 6.26 -3.59 -12.00
CA ALA A 42 5.13 -2.66 -12.07
C ALA A 42 5.48 -1.47 -12.98
N ARG A 43 4.57 -1.04 -13.85
CA ARG A 43 4.74 0.14 -14.73
C ARG A 43 4.95 1.44 -13.98
N SER A 44 4.56 1.54 -12.70
CA SER A 44 4.77 2.76 -11.91
C SER A 44 4.79 2.50 -10.40
N PRO A 45 5.43 3.38 -9.59
CA PRO A 45 5.36 3.31 -8.13
C PRO A 45 3.93 3.35 -7.60
N GLN A 46 3.04 4.13 -8.24
CA GLN A 46 1.64 4.23 -7.85
C GLN A 46 0.88 2.92 -8.06
N GLN A 47 1.22 2.15 -9.10
CA GLN A 47 0.65 0.83 -9.31
C GLN A 47 1.11 -0.16 -8.24
N ALA A 48 2.40 -0.21 -7.93
CA ALA A 48 2.93 -1.06 -6.87
C ALA A 48 2.23 -0.75 -5.52
N ILE A 49 2.17 0.54 -5.14
CA ILE A 49 1.42 0.96 -3.95
C ILE A 49 -0.06 0.50 -4.04
N ALA A 50 -0.71 0.64 -5.19
CA ALA A 50 -2.10 0.23 -5.35
C ALA A 50 -2.31 -1.29 -5.21
N ILE A 51 -1.37 -2.11 -5.67
CA ILE A 51 -1.40 -3.57 -5.50
C ILE A 51 -1.27 -3.92 -4.01
N GLY A 52 -0.27 -3.37 -3.31
CA GLY A 52 -0.09 -3.55 -1.87
C GLY A 52 -1.33 -3.11 -1.05
N LEU A 53 -1.90 -1.93 -1.35
CA LEU A 53 -3.13 -1.46 -0.71
C LEU A 53 -4.37 -2.32 -1.04
N SER A 54 -4.37 -3.02 -2.17
CA SER A 54 -5.41 -4.00 -2.51
C SER A 54 -5.23 -5.30 -1.73
N LYS A 55 -3.98 -5.77 -1.55
CA LYS A 55 -3.65 -6.92 -0.70
C LYS A 55 -4.08 -6.66 0.75
N ALA A 56 -3.70 -5.52 1.32
CA ALA A 56 -4.05 -5.12 2.69
C ALA A 56 -5.56 -5.21 2.97
N ARG A 57 -6.38 -4.62 2.09
CA ARG A 57 -7.86 -4.65 2.25
C ARG A 57 -8.42 -6.07 2.18
N ARG A 58 -7.86 -6.93 1.33
CA ARG A 58 -8.27 -8.34 1.23
C ARG A 58 -7.82 -9.18 2.41
N ALA A 59 -6.70 -8.80 3.04
CA ALA A 59 -6.18 -9.44 4.24
C ALA A 59 -6.91 -9.01 5.52
N GLY A 60 -7.87 -8.07 5.43
CA GLY A 60 -8.72 -7.66 6.55
C GLY A 60 -8.39 -6.29 7.14
N VAL A 61 -7.33 -5.62 6.66
CA VAL A 61 -7.01 -4.26 7.12
C VAL A 61 -8.17 -3.32 6.84
N LYS A 62 -8.64 -2.61 7.88
CA LYS A 62 -9.79 -1.69 7.85
C LYS A 62 -9.46 -0.36 7.14
N LEU A 63 -8.79 -0.42 6.00
CA LEU A 63 -8.37 0.74 5.22
C LEU A 63 -9.53 1.26 4.34
N PRO A 64 -10.06 2.47 4.61
CA PRO A 64 -11.16 3.00 3.83
C PRO A 64 -10.79 3.21 2.35
N PRO A 65 -11.78 3.15 1.43
CA PRO A 65 -11.57 3.52 0.04
C PRO A 65 -11.23 5.01 -0.08
N PRO A 66 -10.49 5.42 -1.13
CA PRO A 66 -10.16 6.82 -1.32
C PRO A 66 -11.41 7.68 -1.53
N LYS A 67 -11.37 8.93 -1.04
CA LYS A 67 -12.45 9.93 -1.20
C LYS A 67 -12.69 10.24 -2.69
N LYS A 68 -13.90 10.72 -3.02
CA LYS A 68 -14.22 11.25 -4.36
C LYS A 68 -13.18 12.32 -4.76
N GLY A 69 -12.80 12.34 -6.04
CA GLY A 69 -11.76 13.23 -6.57
C GLY A 69 -10.30 12.84 -6.24
N LYS A 70 -10.05 11.85 -5.37
CA LYS A 70 -8.68 11.40 -5.04
C LYS A 70 -8.22 10.20 -5.86
N ALA A 71 -9.16 9.44 -6.42
CA ALA A 71 -8.89 8.33 -7.33
C ALA A 71 -10.07 8.15 -8.30
N SER A 72 -9.83 7.44 -9.40
CA SER A 72 -10.86 7.12 -10.39
C SER A 72 -12.04 6.37 -9.77
N ALA A 73 -13.22 6.48 -10.37
CA ALA A 73 -14.42 5.76 -9.94
C ALA A 73 -14.16 4.23 -9.90
N ARG A 74 -13.44 3.70 -10.90
CA ARG A 74 -13.04 2.29 -10.97
C ARG A 74 -12.18 1.89 -9.77
N THR A 75 -11.14 2.67 -9.44
CA THR A 75 -10.27 2.38 -8.29
C THR A 75 -11.05 2.44 -6.97
N ARG A 76 -11.96 3.40 -6.80
CA ARG A 76 -12.82 3.48 -5.61
C ARG A 76 -13.75 2.27 -5.48
N LYS A 77 -14.40 1.86 -6.57
CA LYS A 77 -15.28 0.67 -6.61
C LYS A 77 -14.50 -0.59 -6.29
N GLN A 78 -13.29 -0.72 -6.83
CA GLN A 78 -12.40 -1.83 -6.55
C GLN A 78 -11.98 -1.87 -5.07
N ALA A 79 -11.55 -0.75 -4.49
CA ALA A 79 -11.20 -0.67 -3.07
C ALA A 79 -12.35 -1.07 -2.14
N LYS A 80 -13.59 -0.63 -2.45
CA LYS A 80 -14.80 -1.07 -1.72
C LYS A 80 -15.01 -2.57 -1.82
N ARG A 81 -14.84 -3.15 -3.02
CA ARG A 81 -14.98 -4.59 -3.26
C ARG A 81 -13.93 -5.38 -2.49
N ASP A 82 -12.68 -4.92 -2.47
CA ASP A 82 -11.59 -5.58 -1.74
C ASP A 82 -11.82 -5.54 -0.24
N LEU A 83 -12.29 -4.41 0.30
CA LEU A 83 -12.67 -4.30 1.71
C LEU A 83 -13.82 -5.27 2.07
N LYS A 84 -14.87 -5.35 1.23
CA LYS A 84 -15.98 -6.30 1.43
C LYS A 84 -15.48 -7.76 1.39
N ARG A 85 -14.54 -8.07 0.51
CA ARG A 85 -13.93 -9.41 0.41
C ARG A 85 -13.11 -9.78 1.65
N GLY A 86 -12.34 -8.84 2.19
CA GLY A 86 -11.59 -9.06 3.43
C GLY A 86 -12.51 -9.33 4.62
N ARG A 87 -13.63 -8.60 4.73
CA ARG A 87 -14.63 -8.83 5.80
C ARG A 87 -15.30 -10.20 5.73
N ASN A 88 -15.58 -10.70 4.53
CA ASN A 88 -16.32 -11.95 4.33
C ASN A 88 -15.42 -13.20 4.36
N GLY A 89 -14.20 -13.11 4.88
CA GLY A 89 -13.31 -14.26 5.09
C GLY A 89 -12.88 -15.00 3.83
N GLY A 90 -12.93 -14.37 2.65
CA GLY A 90 -12.31 -14.93 1.44
C GLY A 90 -12.80 -16.33 1.01
N ARG A 91 -14.10 -16.65 1.16
CA ARG A 91 -14.65 -18.00 0.83
C ARG A 91 -14.38 -18.52 -0.60
N LYS A 92 -13.98 -17.69 -1.56
CA LYS A 92 -13.71 -18.12 -2.95
C LYS A 92 -12.26 -17.85 -3.36
N LYS A 93 -11.52 -18.93 -3.60
CA LYS A 93 -10.16 -18.87 -4.15
C LYS A 93 -10.19 -18.27 -5.56
N PRO A 94 -9.23 -17.40 -5.93
CA PRO A 94 -9.12 -16.91 -7.30
C PRO A 94 -8.80 -18.06 -8.25
N SER A 95 -9.32 -18.00 -9.47
CA SER A 95 -9.00 -18.98 -10.52
C SER A 95 -7.49 -19.01 -10.76
N ARG A 96 -6.91 -20.23 -10.74
CA ARG A 96 -5.48 -20.47 -10.96
C ARG A 96 -5.01 -19.89 -12.29
N THR A 97 -5.80 -20.07 -13.36
CA THR A 97 -5.50 -19.55 -14.70
C THR A 97 -5.42 -18.03 -14.71
N ARG A 98 -6.40 -17.33 -14.10
CA ARG A 98 -6.39 -15.86 -14.00
C ARG A 98 -5.22 -15.34 -13.18
N SER A 99 -4.88 -16.01 -12.08
CA SER A 99 -3.74 -15.66 -11.24
C SER A 99 -2.42 -15.80 -12.00
N ARG A 100 -2.24 -16.90 -12.74
CA ARG A 100 -1.05 -17.13 -13.58
C ARG A 100 -0.94 -16.10 -14.70
N ALA A 101 -2.03 -15.82 -15.41
CA ALA A 101 -2.05 -14.80 -16.47
C ALA A 101 -1.67 -13.41 -15.93
N SER A 102 -2.23 -13.02 -14.78
CA SER A 102 -1.93 -11.75 -14.12
C SER A 102 -0.46 -11.66 -13.70
N LYS A 103 0.10 -12.74 -13.10
CA LYS A 103 1.52 -12.78 -12.72
C LYS A 103 2.44 -12.71 -13.94
N ARG A 104 2.12 -13.43 -15.02
CA ARG A 104 2.87 -13.37 -16.29
C ARG A 104 2.87 -11.97 -16.90
N ALA A 105 1.73 -11.27 -16.88
CA ALA A 105 1.65 -9.89 -17.34
C ALA A 105 2.52 -8.95 -16.51
N LEU A 106 2.48 -9.05 -15.17
CA LEU A 106 3.31 -8.23 -14.29
C LEU A 106 4.81 -8.54 -14.43
N LYS A 107 5.19 -9.79 -14.74
CA LYS A 107 6.59 -10.16 -15.00
C LYS A 107 7.21 -9.46 -16.22
N ARG A 108 6.39 -9.00 -17.17
CA ARG A 108 6.84 -8.23 -18.33
C ARG A 108 7.11 -6.76 -18.00
N GLU A 109 6.63 -6.29 -16.85
CA GLU A 109 6.83 -4.91 -16.40
C GLU A 109 8.24 -4.73 -15.81
N GLY A 110 8.75 -3.50 -15.85
CA GLY A 110 10.05 -3.18 -15.26
C GLY A 110 10.04 -3.14 -13.73
N ARG A 111 11.22 -3.31 -13.12
CA ARG A 111 11.44 -3.25 -11.66
C ARG A 111 11.76 -1.85 -11.13
N ARG A 112 12.02 -0.88 -12.03
CA ARG A 112 12.43 0.50 -11.70
C ARG A 112 11.41 1.24 -10.83
N SER A 113 10.15 0.80 -10.82
CA SER A 113 9.06 1.35 -10.01
C SER A 113 9.30 1.22 -8.50
N ALA A 114 10.02 0.20 -8.04
CA ALA A 114 10.36 0.01 -6.62
C ALA A 114 11.72 0.63 -6.23
N SER A 115 12.39 1.34 -7.16
CA SER A 115 13.67 1.99 -6.90
C SER A 115 13.54 3.15 -5.92
N LYS A 116 14.59 3.39 -5.12
CA LYS A 116 14.68 4.50 -4.17
C LYS A 116 14.40 5.85 -4.83
N ARG A 117 14.94 6.06 -6.05
CA ARG A 117 14.73 7.29 -6.84
C ARG A 117 13.26 7.46 -7.26
N ALA A 118 12.60 6.39 -7.72
CA ALA A 118 11.20 6.46 -8.13
C ALA A 118 10.27 6.75 -6.95
N LEU A 119 10.50 6.08 -5.82
CA LEU A 119 9.74 6.31 -4.58
C LEU A 119 9.95 7.72 -4.02
N SER A 120 11.19 8.22 -4.02
CA SER A 120 11.50 9.59 -3.60
C SER A 120 10.73 10.63 -4.44
N ARG A 121 10.70 10.46 -5.77
CA ARG A 121 9.92 11.34 -6.66
C ARG A 121 8.43 11.28 -6.35
N GLN A 122 7.87 10.09 -6.12
CA GLN A 122 6.46 9.93 -5.75
C GLN A 122 6.14 10.63 -4.43
N ALA A 123 7.00 10.48 -3.42
CA ALA A 123 6.82 11.11 -2.11
C ALA A 123 6.89 12.64 -2.20
N LYS A 124 7.88 13.17 -2.95
CA LYS A 124 8.00 14.61 -3.22
C LYS A 124 6.76 15.16 -3.93
N ARG A 125 6.26 14.46 -4.96
CA ARG A 125 5.02 14.84 -5.67
C ARG A 125 3.80 14.86 -4.74
N ALA A 126 3.68 13.87 -3.85
CA ALA A 126 2.59 13.82 -2.88
C ALA A 126 2.68 14.97 -1.85
N ALA A 127 3.89 15.30 -1.39
CA ALA A 127 4.12 16.39 -0.45
C ALA A 127 3.76 17.76 -1.05
N ARG A 128 4.07 17.99 -2.34
CA ARG A 128 3.73 19.24 -3.05
C ARG A 128 2.23 19.52 -3.11
N ARG A 129 1.39 18.47 -3.13
CA ARG A 129 -0.09 18.60 -3.15
C ARG A 129 -0.71 18.96 -1.79
N ARG A 130 0.07 18.96 -0.70
CA ARG A 130 -0.43 19.32 0.64
C ARG A 130 -0.47 20.84 0.77
N SER A 131 -1.51 21.38 1.41
CA SER A 131 -1.59 22.81 1.76
C SER A 131 -0.45 23.24 2.68
N ALA A 132 -0.14 24.53 2.70
CA ALA A 132 0.90 25.10 3.57
C ALA A 132 0.69 24.73 5.04
N ALA A 133 -0.54 24.86 5.54
CA ALA A 133 -0.92 24.45 6.89
C ALA A 133 -0.63 22.96 7.18
N ASN A 134 -0.92 22.06 6.24
CA ASN A 134 -0.62 20.63 6.40
C ASN A 134 0.88 20.35 6.43
N ARG A 135 1.67 21.06 5.61
CA ARG A 135 3.14 20.94 5.64
C ARG A 135 3.71 21.44 6.96
N SER A 136 3.23 22.58 7.46
CA SER A 136 3.64 23.14 8.77
C SER A 136 3.32 22.20 9.93
N ARG A 137 2.09 21.66 9.99
CA ARG A 137 1.71 20.67 11.02
C ARG A 137 2.59 19.41 10.99
N ALA A 138 2.90 18.91 9.79
CA ALA A 138 3.77 17.75 9.64
C ALA A 138 5.20 18.04 10.13
N ALA A 139 5.76 19.21 9.81
CA ALA A 139 7.08 19.64 10.28
C ALA A 139 7.13 19.78 11.80
N ARG A 140 6.12 20.43 12.41
CA ARG A 140 5.99 20.54 13.87
C ARG A 140 5.91 19.17 14.55
N LYS A 141 5.13 18.24 13.98
CA LYS A 141 5.05 16.86 14.49
C LYS A 141 6.41 16.16 14.42
N ALA A 142 7.10 16.26 13.28
CA ALA A 142 8.42 15.64 13.10
C ALA A 142 9.47 16.20 14.10
N ALA A 143 9.46 17.51 14.36
CA ALA A 143 10.33 18.13 15.35
C ALA A 143 10.07 17.58 16.77
N ARG A 144 8.79 17.45 17.17
CA ARG A 144 8.43 16.85 18.48
C ARG A 144 8.90 15.40 18.59
N THR A 145 8.68 14.59 17.56
CA THR A 145 9.12 13.19 17.56
C THR A 145 10.64 13.07 17.64
N ARG A 146 11.39 13.93 16.95
CA ARG A 146 12.86 13.99 17.06
C ARG A 146 13.32 14.36 18.47
N LYS A 147 12.67 15.35 19.11
CA LYS A 147 12.98 15.75 20.49
C LYS A 147 12.73 14.62 21.47
N GLN A 148 11.65 13.85 21.28
CA GLN A 148 11.29 12.73 22.15
C GLN A 148 12.26 11.55 22.02
N ARG A 149 12.81 11.26 20.83
CA ARG A 149 13.80 10.17 20.63
C ARG A 149 15.23 10.54 21.05
N ARG A 150 15.50 11.81 21.33
CA ARG A 150 16.79 12.31 21.81
C ARG A 150 16.85 12.45 23.33
N ARG A 151 15.71 12.32 24.00
CA ARG A 151 15.61 12.14 25.44
C ARG A 151 15.58 10.65 25.72
#